data_AF-A0A2V7HCF1-F1
#
_entry.id   AF-A0A2V7HCF1-F1
#
_cell.length_a   1.000
_cell.length_b   1.000
_cell.length_c   1.000
_cell.angle_alpha   90.00
_cell.angle_beta   90.00
_cell.angle_gamma   90.00
#
_symmetry.space_group_name_H-M   'P 1'
#
loop_
_entity.id
_entity.type
_entity.pdbx_description
1 polymer ?
#
loop_
_entity_poly.entity_id
_entity_poly.type
_entity_poly.pdbx_seq_one_letter_code
_entity_poly.pdbx_strand_id
1 'polypeptide(L)' 'GQPAATVPAGFTASGLPVGLQIVGRRFDDLTVLQASAAFETARPWAARRPPNLP' A
#
# COMPACT_ATOMS: atom_id res chain seq x y z
N GLY A 1 9.98 -15.17 10.76
CA GLY A 1 9.52 -14.00 10.00
C GLY A 1 8.01 -14.06 9.89
N GLN A 2 7.34 -12.91 10.02
CA GLN A 2 5.94 -12.77 9.62
C GLN A 2 5.89 -12.18 8.21
N PRO A 3 4.93 -12.59 7.36
CA PRO A 3 4.73 -11.99 6.06
C PRO A 3 4.25 -10.54 6.24
N ALA A 4 4.78 -9.65 5.40
CA ALA A 4 4.42 -8.24 5.40
C ALA A 4 4.46 -7.69 3.98
N ALA A 5 3.55 -6.77 3.68
CA ALA A 5 3.51 -6.01 2.44
C ALA A 5 3.22 -4.53 2.73
N THR A 6 3.70 -3.66 1.85
CA THR A 6 3.41 -2.22 1.89
C THR A 6 2.66 -1.83 0.63
N VAL A 7 1.53 -1.16 0.80
CA VAL A 7 0.69 -0.65 -0.30
C VAL A 7 0.58 0.88 -0.23
N PRO A 8 0.41 1.59 -1.36
CA PRO A 8 0.21 3.04 -1.34
C PRO A 8 -1.13 3.36 -0.66
N ALA A 9 -1.15 4.35 0.23
CA ALA A 9 -2.31 4.73 1.04
C ALA A 9 -2.69 6.22 0.88
N GLY A 10 -2.29 6.82 -0.24
CA GLY A 10 -2.56 8.22 -0.55
C GLY A 10 -1.36 9.13 -0.32
N PHE A 11 -1.66 10.40 -0.06
CA PHE A 11 -0.68 11.47 0.06
C PHE A 11 -1.03 12.36 1.25
N THR A 12 -0.01 12.92 1.90
CA THR A 12 -0.18 13.96 2.92
C THR A 12 -0.72 15.25 2.31
N ALA A 13 -1.15 16.19 3.15
CA ALA A 13 -1.52 17.54 2.72
C ALA A 13 -0.36 18.28 2.01
N SER A 14 0.89 17.98 2.40
CA SER A 14 2.11 18.49 1.75
C SER A 14 2.51 17.75 0.48
N GLY A 15 1.72 16.77 0.02
CA GLY A 15 1.96 16.04 -1.22
C GLY A 15 2.97 14.91 -1.13
N LEU A 16 3.35 14.46 0.08
CA LEU A 16 4.25 13.32 0.26
C LEU A 16 3.48 11.99 0.20
N PRO A 17 4.00 10.94 -0.44
CA PRO A 17 3.33 9.65 -0.48
C PRO A 17 3.25 9.00 0.90
N VAL A 18 2.12 8.33 1.19
CA VAL A 18 1.90 7.57 2.43
C VAL A 18 1.81 6.09 2.09
N GLY A 19 2.47 5.23 2.86
CA GLY A 19 2.37 3.78 2.77
C GLY A 19 1.58 3.19 3.94
N LEU A 20 0.83 2.12 3.68
CA LEU A 20 0.19 1.28 4.69
C LEU A 20 0.92 -0.07 4.74
N GLN A 21 1.38 -0.47 5.92
CA GLN A 21 1.99 -1.78 6.15
C GLN A 21 0.94 -2.78 6.65
N ILE A 22 0.83 -3.91 5.96
CA ILE A 22 -0.05 -5.02 6.31
C ILE A 22 0.85 -6.17 6.77
N VAL A 23 0.61 -6.69 7.97
CA VAL A 23 1.38 -7.80 8.56
C VAL A 23 0.44 -8.94 8.91
N GLY A 24 0.78 -10.15 8.46
CA GLY A 24 -0.02 -11.35 8.66
C GLY A 24 0.59 -12.34 9.65
N ARG A 25 -0.12 -13.42 9.91
CA ARG A 25 0.41 -14.53 10.73
C ARG A 25 1.57 -15.21 10.02
N ARG A 26 2.45 -15.86 10.80
CA ARG A 26 3.59 -16.62 10.24
C ARG A 26 3.09 -17.64 9.21
N PHE A 27 3.72 -17.66 8.02
CA PHE A 27 3.39 -18.52 6.87
C PHE A 27 2.03 -18.25 6.20
N ASP A 28 1.40 -17.11 6.46
CA ASP A 28 0.10 -16.72 5.91
C ASP A 28 0.23 -15.59 4.87
N ASP A 29 1.15 -15.76 3.92
CA ASP A 29 1.46 -14.80 2.85
C ASP A 29 0.23 -14.51 1.97
N LEU A 30 -0.59 -15.52 1.69
CA LEU A 30 -1.79 -15.39 0.86
C LEU A 30 -2.77 -14.36 1.43
N THR A 31 -3.01 -14.39 2.75
CA THR A 31 -3.91 -13.43 3.40
C THR A 31 -3.37 -12.00 3.30
N VAL A 32 -2.05 -11.80 3.44
CA VAL A 32 -1.42 -10.47 3.28
C VAL A 32 -1.59 -9.96 1.85
N LEU A 33 -1.42 -10.82 0.85
CA LEU A 33 -1.61 -10.47 -0.55
C LEU A 33 -3.08 -10.17 -0.89
N GLN A 34 -4.03 -10.96 -0.37
CA GLN A 34 -5.46 -10.71 -0.55
C GLN A 34 -5.90 -9.39 0.09
N ALA A 35 -5.41 -9.09 1.30
CA ALA A 35 -5.67 -7.81 1.97
C ALA A 35 -5.09 -6.63 1.17
N SER A 36 -3.88 -6.78 0.65
CA SER A 36 -3.25 -5.79 -0.22
C SER A 36 -4.08 -5.54 -1.49
N ALA A 37 -4.52 -6.60 -2.17
CA ALA A 37 -5.34 -6.50 -3.38
C ALA A 37 -6.73 -5.89 -3.12
N ALA A 38 -7.36 -6.21 -1.99
CA ALA A 38 -8.62 -5.61 -1.58
C ALA A 38 -8.47 -4.10 -1.35
N PHE A 39 -7.39 -3.68 -0.69
CA PHE A 39 -7.08 -2.27 -0.48
C PHE A 39 -6.78 -1.53 -1.79
N GLU A 40 -6.00 -2.15 -2.68
CA GLU A 40 -5.73 -1.63 -4.01
C GLU A 40 -6.96 -1.58 -4.91
N THR A 41 -8.02 -2.35 -4.65
CA THR A 41 -9.25 -2.26 -5.44
C THR A 41 -9.99 -0.94 -5.19
N ALA A 42 -9.95 -0.42 -3.96
CA ALA A 42 -10.56 0.86 -3.62
C ALA A 42 -9.79 2.05 -4.24
N ARG A 43 -8.46 2.04 -4.16
CA ARG A 43 -7.48 2.95 -4.80
C ARG A 43 -7.90 4.38 -5.21
N PRO A 44 -8.48 5.22 -4.33
CA PRO A 44 -8.77 6.63 -4.65
C PRO A 44 -7.51 7.47 -4.96
N TRP A 45 -6.32 6.97 -4.62
CA TRP A 45 -5.03 7.62 -4.85
C TRP A 45 -4.35 7.25 -6.19
N ALA A 46 -4.84 6.25 -6.92
CA ALA A 46 -4.10 5.66 -8.05
C ALA A 46 -3.79 6.64 -9.21
N ALA A 47 -4.61 7.69 -9.35
CA ALA A 47 -4.41 8.71 -10.38
C ALA A 47 -3.29 9.72 -10.02
N ARG A 48 -2.90 9.83 -8.74
CA ARG A 48 -1.79 10.70 -8.33
C ARG A 48 -0.46 10.01 -8.60
N ARG A 49 0.43 10.73 -9.28
CA ARG A 49 1.84 10.37 -9.46
C ARG A 49 2.71 11.42 -8.77
N PRO A 50 3.89 11.03 -8.23
CA PRO A 50 4.88 12.02 -7.84
C PRO A 50 5.26 12.87 -9.07
N PRO A 51 5.66 14.14 -8.87
CA PRO A 51 6.16 14.94 -9.98
C PRO A 51 7.39 14.27 -10.58
N ASN A 52 7.50 14.30 -11.92
CA ASN A 52 8.72 13.91 -12.59
C ASN A 52 9.78 14.94 -12.19
N LEU A 53 10.73 14.57 -11.33
CA LEU A 53 11.93 15.38 -11.14
C LEU A 53 12.76 15.33 -12.44
N PRO A 54 13.36 16.46 -12.85
CA PRO A 54 14.22 16.53 -14.04
C PRO A 54 15.46 15.64 -13.92
#